data_AF-A0A951A498-F1
#
_entry.id   AF-A0A951A498-F1
#
_cell.length_a   1.000
_cell.length_b   1.000
_cell.length_c   1.000
_cell.angle_alpha   90.00
_cell.angle_beta   90.00
_cell.angle_gamma   90.00
#
_symmetry.space_group_name_H-M   'P 1'
#
loop_
_entity.id
_entity.type
_entity.pdbx_description
1 polymer ?
#
loop_
_entity_poly.entity_id
_entity_poly.type
_entity_poly.pdbx_seq_one_letter_code
_entity_poly.pdbx_strand_id
1 'polypeptide(L)'
;MRQNREPAPSPQRLIIGISGASGVVYGARLLKLLQPLGVETHLVMSRSAEVTLALETALKPADLRARADVVHAIGDLAAPISSGSFPTIGMIVAPCSIRSMAEIATGATTTLLTRAADVTLKERRRLVLLVRETPLHTGHLRTMTALSEMGAIIAPPVPAFYAKPQTIDEMIDQTLGRVLDLFGLDAGTVKRWGEPVEAGERPLRAKPGRG
;
A
#
# COMPACT_ATOMS: atom_id res chain seq x y z
N MET A 1 25.61 -15.78 -36.41
CA MET A 1 24.43 -14.99 -35.99
C MET A 1 24.15 -15.30 -34.52
N ARG A 2 24.48 -14.37 -33.60
CA ARG A 2 24.11 -14.51 -32.19
C ARG A 2 22.67 -14.00 -32.07
N GLN A 3 21.73 -14.87 -31.75
CA GLN A 3 20.35 -14.47 -31.46
C GLN A 3 20.37 -13.61 -30.19
N ASN A 4 20.09 -12.31 -30.33
CA ASN A 4 19.75 -11.45 -29.21
C ASN A 4 18.44 -11.98 -28.61
N ARG A 5 18.52 -12.76 -27.54
CA ARG A 5 17.38 -12.93 -26.64
C ARG A 5 17.15 -11.59 -25.96
N GLU A 6 16.04 -10.93 -26.27
CA GLU A 6 15.57 -9.82 -25.44
C GLU A 6 15.45 -10.34 -23.99
N PRO A 7 16.03 -9.64 -23.00
CA PRO A 7 15.84 -10.02 -21.61
C PRO A 7 14.35 -9.93 -21.29
N ALA A 8 13.82 -10.96 -20.63
CA ALA A 8 12.45 -10.91 -20.12
C ALA A 8 12.27 -9.63 -19.27
N PRO A 9 11.13 -8.93 -19.37
CA PRO A 9 10.91 -7.72 -18.60
C PRO A 9 11.09 -8.03 -17.12
N SER A 10 11.93 -7.25 -16.43
CA SER A 10 12.11 -7.40 -14.99
C SER A 10 10.77 -7.17 -14.29
N PRO A 11 10.42 -7.96 -13.25
CA PRO A 11 9.16 -7.79 -12.53
C PRO A 11 9.02 -6.36 -12.01
N GLN A 12 7.79 -5.85 -12.04
CA GLN A 12 7.50 -4.54 -11.46
C GLN A 12 7.77 -4.60 -9.95
N ARG A 13 8.52 -3.62 -9.43
CA ARG A 13 8.87 -3.55 -8.01
C ARG A 13 8.10 -2.47 -7.29
N LEU A 14 7.47 -2.80 -6.16
CA LEU A 14 6.70 -1.87 -5.36
C LEU A 14 7.21 -1.85 -3.91
N ILE A 15 7.49 -0.66 -3.39
CA ILE A 15 7.93 -0.50 -2.00
C ILE A 15 6.70 -0.39 -1.11
N ILE A 16 6.68 -1.17 -0.04
CA ILE A 16 5.62 -1.18 0.97
C ILE A 16 6.22 -0.69 2.30
N GLY A 17 5.86 0.53 2.70
CA GLY A 17 6.18 1.07 4.00
C GLY A 17 5.05 0.82 5.00
N ILE A 18 5.38 0.35 6.21
CA ILE A 18 4.40 0.27 7.31
C ILE A 18 4.95 1.10 8.48
N SER A 19 4.25 2.16 8.84
CA SER A 19 4.65 3.06 9.93
C SER A 19 3.71 2.94 11.13
N GLY A 20 4.10 3.55 12.27
CA GLY A 20 3.40 3.40 13.55
C GLY A 20 2.18 4.32 13.69
N ALA A 21 1.11 4.01 12.97
CA ALA A 21 -0.24 4.51 13.22
C ALA A 21 -1.20 3.32 13.24
N SER A 22 -2.39 3.44 13.86
CA SER A 22 -3.33 2.29 13.81
C SER A 22 -3.77 1.99 12.39
N GLY A 23 -4.27 0.78 12.22
CA GLY A 23 -4.65 0.24 10.94
C GLY A 23 -3.50 -0.48 10.26
N VAL A 24 -2.59 -1.12 11.00
CA VAL A 24 -1.52 -1.93 10.36
C VAL A 24 -2.09 -3.12 9.57
N VAL A 25 -3.36 -3.46 9.82
CA VAL A 25 -4.15 -4.36 8.97
C VAL A 25 -4.17 -3.92 7.50
N TYR A 26 -4.13 -2.61 7.19
CA TYR A 26 -4.04 -2.13 5.81
C TYR A 26 -2.73 -2.60 5.15
N GLY A 27 -1.58 -2.47 5.82
CA GLY A 27 -0.30 -2.97 5.30
C GLY A 27 -0.27 -4.50 5.19
N ALA A 28 -0.81 -5.20 6.18
CA ALA A 28 -0.88 -6.66 6.19
C ALA A 28 -1.79 -7.23 5.09
N ARG A 29 -2.91 -6.57 4.83
CA ARG A 29 -3.83 -6.94 3.76
C ARG A 29 -3.28 -6.53 2.39
N LEU A 30 -2.59 -5.39 2.28
CA LEU A 30 -1.95 -4.95 1.04
C LEU A 30 -0.93 -5.96 0.53
N LEU A 31 -0.04 -6.45 1.40
CA LEU A 31 0.92 -7.50 1.04
C LEU A 31 0.21 -8.77 0.54
N LYS A 32 -0.88 -9.17 1.19
CA LYS A 32 -1.68 -10.33 0.77
C LYS A 32 -2.32 -10.12 -0.61
N LEU A 33 -2.86 -8.94 -0.89
CA LEU A 33 -3.49 -8.61 -2.18
C LEU A 33 -2.49 -8.53 -3.33
N LEU A 34 -1.22 -8.23 -3.04
CA LEU A 34 -0.16 -8.13 -4.05
C LEU A 34 0.41 -9.48 -4.50
N GLN A 35 0.33 -10.53 -3.65
CA GLN A 35 0.85 -11.87 -3.95
C GLN A 35 0.42 -12.44 -5.32
N PRO A 36 -0.87 -12.39 -5.72
CA PRO A 36 -1.29 -12.92 -7.02
C PRO A 36 -0.97 -12.00 -8.21
N LEU A 37 -0.45 -10.78 -7.99
CA LEU A 37 -0.34 -9.74 -9.03
C LEU A 37 1.02 -9.70 -9.73
N GLY A 38 1.96 -10.60 -9.40
CA GLY A 38 3.27 -10.66 -10.05
C GLY A 38 4.17 -9.44 -9.81
N VAL A 39 3.92 -8.70 -8.73
CA VAL A 39 4.72 -7.53 -8.30
C VAL A 39 5.70 -7.96 -7.22
N GLU A 40 6.99 -7.66 -7.40
CA GLU A 40 8.02 -7.89 -6.39
C GLU A 40 7.92 -6.81 -5.31
N THR A 41 7.59 -7.22 -4.09
CA THR A 41 7.34 -6.34 -2.96
C THR A 41 8.59 -6.15 -2.09
N HIS A 42 8.92 -4.88 -1.81
CA HIS A 42 9.99 -4.50 -0.89
C HIS A 42 9.41 -3.88 0.38
N LEU A 43 9.36 -4.64 1.46
CA LEU A 43 8.82 -4.22 2.75
C LEU A 43 9.87 -3.49 3.59
N VAL A 44 9.47 -2.37 4.19
CA VAL A 44 10.19 -1.71 5.29
C VAL A 44 9.19 -1.29 6.37
N MET A 45 9.49 -1.63 7.62
CA MET A 45 8.60 -1.36 8.76
C MET A 45 9.30 -0.51 9.82
N SER A 46 8.60 0.47 10.39
CA SER A 46 9.11 1.17 11.56
C SER A 46 8.99 0.32 12.83
N ARG A 47 9.82 0.58 13.84
CA ARG A 47 9.71 -0.08 15.15
C ARG A 47 8.32 0.12 15.78
N SER A 48 7.78 1.33 15.67
CA SER A 48 6.42 1.64 16.17
C SER A 48 5.35 0.84 15.44
N ALA A 49 5.52 0.53 14.14
CA ALA A 49 4.59 -0.33 13.41
C ALA A 49 4.56 -1.77 13.96
N GLU A 50 5.71 -2.30 14.39
CA GLU A 50 5.78 -3.64 15.01
C GLU A 50 5.04 -3.67 16.36
N VAL A 51 5.15 -2.60 17.14
CA VAL A 51 4.38 -2.45 18.40
C VAL A 51 2.89 -2.37 18.09
N THR A 52 2.49 -1.54 17.13
CA THR A 52 1.09 -1.40 16.72
C THR A 52 0.51 -2.70 16.16
N LEU A 53 1.28 -3.47 15.40
CA LEU A 53 0.87 -4.79 14.89
C LEU A 53 0.45 -5.72 16.03
N ALA A 54 1.24 -5.78 17.10
CA ALA A 54 0.97 -6.63 18.26
C ALA A 54 -0.24 -6.15 19.09
N LEU A 55 -0.54 -4.86 19.07
CA LEU A 55 -1.70 -4.28 19.78
C LEU A 55 -3.02 -4.49 19.02
N GLU A 56 -2.99 -4.54 17.69
CA GLU A 56 -4.19 -4.53 16.85
C GLU A 56 -4.54 -5.86 16.22
N THR A 57 -3.59 -6.80 16.20
CA THR A 57 -3.75 -8.05 15.46
C THR A 57 -3.13 -9.22 16.22
N ALA A 58 -3.55 -10.44 15.85
CA ALA A 58 -2.88 -11.66 16.30
C ALA A 58 -1.59 -11.98 15.52
N LEU A 59 -1.22 -11.18 14.52
CA LEU A 59 -0.06 -11.43 13.68
C LEU A 59 1.23 -11.06 14.41
N LYS A 60 2.26 -11.89 14.20
CA LYS A 60 3.63 -11.57 14.59
C LYS A 60 4.33 -10.82 13.45
N PRO A 61 5.36 -10.01 13.73
CA PRO A 61 6.16 -9.38 12.68
C PRO A 61 6.72 -10.38 11.66
N ALA A 62 7.04 -11.60 12.08
CA ALA A 62 7.49 -12.67 11.18
C ALA A 62 6.41 -13.08 10.15
N ASP A 63 5.15 -13.22 10.58
CA ASP A 63 4.04 -13.60 9.70
C ASP A 63 3.79 -12.56 8.62
N LEU A 64 4.02 -11.29 8.95
CA LEU A 64 3.88 -10.17 8.04
C LEU A 64 5.05 -10.09 7.06
N ARG A 65 6.28 -10.23 7.56
CA ARG A 65 7.51 -10.27 6.75
C ARG A 65 7.50 -11.40 5.73
N ALA A 66 6.95 -12.56 6.08
CA ALA A 66 6.83 -13.70 5.17
C ALA A 66 5.85 -13.47 4.01
N ARG A 67 5.07 -12.38 4.01
CA ARG A 67 4.17 -12.01 2.90
C ARG A 67 4.83 -11.11 1.85
N ALA A 68 6.04 -10.62 2.12
CA ALA A 68 6.80 -9.78 1.19
C ALA A 68 7.92 -10.60 0.53
N ASP A 69 8.31 -10.21 -0.68
CA ASP A 69 9.40 -10.86 -1.41
C ASP A 69 10.77 -10.48 -0.83
N VAL A 70 10.92 -9.20 -0.43
CA VAL A 70 12.13 -8.67 0.17
C VAL A 70 11.79 -7.83 1.39
N VAL A 71 12.51 -8.03 2.50
CA VAL A 71 12.33 -7.27 3.75
C VAL A 71 13.62 -6.53 4.07
N HIS A 72 13.51 -5.21 4.24
CA HIS A 72 14.63 -4.35 4.61
C HIS A 72 14.54 -3.90 6.06
N ALA A 73 15.68 -3.88 6.75
CA ALA A 73 15.75 -3.35 8.10
C ALA A 73 15.59 -1.82 8.09
N ILE A 74 14.82 -1.27 9.03
CA ILE A 74 14.53 0.17 9.09
C ILE A 74 15.76 1.08 9.17
N GLY A 75 16.87 0.57 9.71
CA GLY A 75 18.15 1.28 9.83
C GLY A 75 19.13 1.02 8.69
N ASP A 76 18.80 0.16 7.74
CA ASP A 76 19.70 -0.18 6.63
C ASP A 76 19.61 0.87 5.51
N LEU A 77 20.29 1.99 5.68
CA LEU A 77 20.34 3.04 4.66
C LEU A 77 21.13 2.65 3.40
N ALA A 78 21.82 1.51 3.41
CA ALA A 78 22.52 0.97 2.24
C ALA A 78 21.62 0.05 1.39
N ALA A 79 20.39 -0.25 1.85
CA ALA A 79 19.44 -1.06 1.11
C ALA A 79 19.09 -0.45 -0.27
N PRO A 80 18.82 -1.26 -1.31
CA PRO A 80 18.56 -0.76 -2.67
C PRO A 80 17.46 0.31 -2.76
N ILE A 81 16.42 0.20 -1.93
CA ILE A 81 15.30 1.16 -1.90
C ILE A 81 15.68 2.57 -1.42
N SER A 82 16.91 2.78 -0.92
CA SER A 82 17.46 4.10 -0.58
C SER A 82 18.11 4.82 -1.77
N SER A 83 18.16 4.20 -2.95
CA SER A 83 18.80 4.72 -4.16
C SER A 83 17.83 4.85 -5.32
N GLY A 84 17.88 5.99 -6.02
CA GLY A 84 17.06 6.24 -7.21
C GLY A 84 17.43 5.33 -8.40
N SER A 85 18.67 4.84 -8.44
CA SER A 85 19.12 3.90 -9.47
C SER A 85 18.43 2.53 -9.39
N PHE A 86 17.81 2.20 -8.26
CA PHE A 86 17.02 0.98 -8.10
C PHE A 86 15.60 1.23 -8.63
N PRO A 87 15.19 0.60 -9.76
CA PRO A 87 13.92 0.92 -10.41
C PRO A 87 12.74 0.31 -9.64
N THR A 88 11.75 1.15 -9.34
CA THR A 88 10.47 0.78 -8.73
C THR A 88 9.32 1.51 -9.43
N ILE A 89 8.12 0.95 -9.41
CA ILE A 89 6.92 1.63 -9.91
C ILE A 89 6.40 2.68 -8.91
N GLY A 90 6.90 2.65 -7.67
CA GLY A 90 6.65 3.64 -6.65
C GLY A 90 6.65 3.04 -5.24
N MET A 91 5.91 3.68 -4.33
CA MET A 91 5.83 3.31 -2.93
C MET A 91 4.44 3.57 -2.35
N ILE A 92 3.97 2.66 -1.49
CA ILE A 92 2.77 2.84 -0.66
C ILE A 92 3.19 2.79 0.81
N VAL A 93 2.76 3.76 1.61
CA VAL A 93 2.92 3.73 3.07
C VAL A 93 1.56 3.46 3.73
N ALA A 94 1.36 2.26 4.27
CA ALA A 94 0.08 1.75 4.76
C ALA A 94 0.21 1.04 6.12
N PRO A 95 -0.20 1.66 7.23
CA PRO A 95 -0.60 3.06 7.38
C PRO A 95 0.60 4.01 7.43
N CYS A 96 0.33 5.29 7.19
CA CYS A 96 1.27 6.39 7.33
C CYS A 96 0.95 7.20 8.60
N SER A 97 1.90 7.28 9.54
CA SER A 97 1.79 8.09 10.75
C SER A 97 2.14 9.54 10.47
N ILE A 98 1.66 10.45 11.33
CA ILE A 98 2.01 11.87 11.25
C ILE A 98 3.53 12.09 11.32
N ARG A 99 4.23 11.34 12.19
CA ARG A 99 5.70 11.42 12.32
C ARG A 99 6.40 11.08 11.00
N SER A 100 6.04 9.95 10.39
CA SER A 100 6.63 9.53 9.10
C SER A 100 6.26 10.51 7.99
N MET A 101 5.01 10.97 7.93
CA MET A 101 4.56 11.98 6.96
C MET A 101 5.37 13.28 7.09
N ALA A 102 5.60 13.79 8.31
CA ALA A 102 6.36 15.01 8.55
C ALA A 102 7.85 14.86 8.16
N GLU A 103 8.47 13.71 8.45
CA GLU A 103 9.84 13.43 8.02
C GLU A 103 9.97 13.39 6.48
N ILE A 104 8.97 12.84 5.78
CA ILE A 104 8.95 12.80 4.31
C ILE A 104 8.79 14.22 3.77
N ALA A 105 7.85 15.01 4.29
CA ALA A 105 7.58 16.37 3.83
C ALA A 105 8.79 17.30 3.97
N THR A 106 9.60 17.09 5.02
CA THR A 106 10.77 17.91 5.33
C THR A 106 12.06 17.41 4.70
N GLY A 107 12.08 16.19 4.14
CA GLY A 107 13.29 15.55 3.64
C GLY A 107 14.28 15.10 4.73
N ALA A 108 13.88 15.12 6.02
CA ALA A 108 14.75 14.74 7.12
C ALA A 108 15.26 13.29 7.03
N THR A 109 14.45 12.39 6.44
CA THR A 109 14.84 11.05 5.97
C THR A 109 15.68 10.21 6.95
N THR A 110 15.35 10.26 8.25
CA THR A 110 16.15 9.63 9.33
C THR A 110 16.09 8.10 9.37
N THR A 111 15.22 7.47 8.57
CA THR A 111 15.02 6.02 8.51
C THR A 111 14.97 5.56 7.06
N LEU A 112 15.19 4.26 6.81
CA LEU A 112 15.05 3.71 5.47
C LEU A 112 13.64 3.93 4.88
N LEU A 113 12.59 3.86 5.71
CA LEU A 113 11.21 4.11 5.25
C LEU A 113 11.05 5.53 4.72
N THR A 114 11.50 6.53 5.47
CA THR A 114 11.35 7.94 5.09
C THR A 114 12.32 8.31 3.96
N ARG A 115 13.52 7.71 3.94
CA ARG A 115 14.47 7.82 2.82
C ARG A 115 13.94 7.23 1.52
N ALA A 116 13.33 6.05 1.54
CA ALA A 116 12.76 5.42 0.34
C ALA A 116 11.60 6.26 -0.24
N ALA A 117 10.80 6.88 0.62
CA ALA A 117 9.73 7.80 0.19
C ALA A 117 10.28 9.09 -0.45
N ASP A 118 11.33 9.67 0.12
CA ASP A 118 12.05 10.82 -0.47
C ASP A 118 12.66 10.48 -1.84
N VAL A 119 13.29 9.30 -1.94
CA VAL A 119 13.78 8.78 -3.23
C VAL A 119 12.63 8.60 -4.22
N THR A 120 11.48 8.09 -3.78
CA THR A 120 10.30 7.93 -4.63
C THR A 120 9.86 9.28 -5.21
N LEU A 121 9.81 10.34 -4.38
CA LEU A 121 9.43 11.68 -4.81
C LEU A 121 10.46 12.31 -5.76
N LYS A 122 11.74 12.28 -5.43
CA LYS A 122 12.78 12.91 -6.25
C LYS A 122 12.91 12.26 -7.64
N GLU A 123 12.64 10.95 -7.73
CA GLU A 123 12.61 10.20 -8.99
C GLU A 123 11.28 10.35 -9.75
N ARG A 124 10.38 11.23 -9.29
CA ARG A 124 9.04 11.45 -9.88
C ARG A 124 8.20 10.16 -9.96
N ARG A 125 8.41 9.24 -9.03
CA ARG A 125 7.64 8.00 -8.92
C ARG A 125 6.44 8.22 -8.02
N ARG A 126 5.44 7.36 -8.16
CA ARG A 126 4.20 7.48 -7.40
C ARG A 126 4.42 7.12 -5.94
N LEU A 127 4.19 8.08 -5.04
CA LEU A 127 4.16 7.85 -3.59
C LEU A 127 2.72 8.00 -3.10
N VAL A 128 2.16 6.96 -2.48
CA VAL A 128 0.82 6.99 -1.86
C VAL A 128 0.94 6.84 -0.35
N LEU A 129 0.33 7.77 0.38
CA LEU A 129 0.37 7.82 1.84
C LEU A 129 -1.02 7.58 2.42
N LEU A 130 -1.23 6.43 3.07
CA LEU A 130 -2.47 6.15 3.81
C LEU A 130 -2.38 6.79 5.19
N VAL A 131 -2.44 8.13 5.22
CA VAL A 131 -2.32 8.89 6.46
C VAL A 131 -3.50 8.59 7.36
N ARG A 132 -3.23 8.04 8.54
CA ARG A 132 -4.25 7.70 9.54
C ARG A 132 -4.03 8.59 10.76
N GLU A 133 -4.89 9.58 10.93
CA GLU A 133 -5.01 10.40 12.13
C GLU A 133 -6.36 11.11 12.18
N THR A 134 -6.92 11.33 13.38
CA THR A 134 -8.10 12.18 13.58
C THR A 134 -8.27 12.54 15.07
N PRO A 135 -8.67 13.79 15.42
CA PRO A 135 -8.85 14.95 14.54
C PRO A 135 -7.51 15.53 14.03
N LEU A 136 -7.58 16.35 12.98
CA LEU A 136 -6.41 17.00 12.39
C LEU A 136 -6.31 18.46 12.85
N HIS A 137 -5.14 18.87 13.34
CA HIS A 137 -4.83 20.28 13.53
C HIS A 137 -4.18 20.85 12.25
N THR A 138 -4.13 22.19 12.12
CA THR A 138 -3.62 22.89 10.93
C THR A 138 -2.20 22.47 10.52
N GLY A 139 -1.32 22.13 11.47
CA GLY A 139 0.01 21.59 11.16
C GLY A 139 -0.01 20.29 10.34
N HIS A 140 -0.91 19.34 10.66
CA HIS A 140 -1.08 18.12 9.88
C HIS A 140 -1.55 18.44 8.46
N LEU A 141 -2.55 19.32 8.35
CA LEU A 141 -3.12 19.72 7.06
C LEU A 141 -2.08 20.40 6.17
N ARG A 142 -1.30 21.35 6.70
CA ARG A 142 -0.22 22.01 5.95
C ARG A 142 0.84 21.01 5.46
N THR A 143 1.16 20.01 6.29
CA THR A 143 2.10 18.95 5.91
C THR A 143 1.53 18.08 4.79
N MET A 144 0.24 17.71 4.88
CA MET A 144 -0.46 16.97 3.81
C MET A 144 -0.50 17.78 2.51
N THR A 145 -0.78 19.09 2.58
CA THR A 145 -0.77 19.99 1.42
C THR A 145 0.61 20.04 0.77
N ALA A 146 1.68 20.28 1.55
CA ALA A 146 3.04 20.34 1.02
C ALA A 146 3.43 19.04 0.29
N LEU A 147 3.12 17.88 0.88
CA LEU A 147 3.35 16.59 0.24
C LEU A 147 2.54 16.40 -1.04
N SER A 148 1.28 16.83 -1.05
CA SER A 148 0.45 16.81 -2.26
C SER A 148 1.04 17.69 -3.36
N GLU A 149 1.58 18.86 -3.02
CA GLU A 149 2.25 19.77 -3.96
C GLU A 149 3.56 19.18 -4.50
N MET A 150 4.27 18.38 -3.69
CA MET A 150 5.46 17.62 -4.12
C MET A 150 5.12 16.45 -5.04
N GLY A 151 3.84 16.07 -5.18
CA GLY A 151 3.37 14.97 -6.01
C GLY A 151 3.06 13.67 -5.28
N ALA A 152 3.09 13.65 -3.95
CA ALA A 152 2.57 12.53 -3.17
C ALA A 152 1.03 12.49 -3.24
N ILE A 153 0.45 11.30 -3.19
CA ILE A 153 -1.00 11.12 -3.11
C ILE A 153 -1.37 10.89 -1.65
N ILE A 154 -2.12 11.81 -1.08
CA ILE A 154 -2.67 11.69 0.28
C ILE A 154 -3.97 10.89 0.19
N ALA A 155 -3.91 9.61 0.58
CA ALA A 155 -5.00 8.64 0.45
C ALA A 155 -5.40 8.08 1.82
N PRO A 156 -5.93 8.90 2.74
CA PRO A 156 -6.31 8.44 4.08
C PRO A 156 -7.33 7.30 3.99
N PRO A 157 -7.31 6.32 4.92
CA PRO A 157 -8.26 5.21 4.93
C PRO A 157 -9.65 5.69 5.37
N VAL A 158 -10.40 6.28 4.44
CA VAL A 158 -11.78 6.76 4.61
C VAL A 158 -12.71 5.81 3.85
N PRO A 159 -13.45 4.92 4.55
CA PRO A 159 -14.23 3.86 3.92
C PRO A 159 -15.33 4.37 2.99
N ALA A 160 -15.50 3.67 1.86
CA ALA A 160 -16.53 3.95 0.87
C ALA A 160 -17.81 3.14 1.14
N PHE A 161 -18.81 3.75 1.78
CA PHE A 161 -20.07 3.07 2.16
C PHE A 161 -20.99 2.74 0.97
N TYR A 162 -20.76 3.35 -0.20
CA TYR A 162 -21.48 2.99 -1.41
C TYR A 162 -21.24 1.54 -1.85
N ALA A 163 -20.10 0.97 -1.46
CA ALA A 163 -19.77 -0.43 -1.71
C ALA A 163 -20.59 -1.39 -0.84
N LYS A 164 -21.41 -0.87 0.10
CA LYS A 164 -22.22 -1.62 1.08
C LYS A 164 -21.43 -2.79 1.69
N PRO A 165 -20.23 -2.52 2.25
CA PRO A 165 -19.38 -3.58 2.78
C PRO A 165 -20.09 -4.30 3.92
N GLN A 166 -20.02 -5.64 3.94
CA GLN A 166 -20.62 -6.45 4.99
C GLN A 166 -19.64 -6.75 6.13
N THR A 167 -18.34 -6.57 5.88
CA THR A 167 -17.26 -6.87 6.82
C THR A 167 -16.23 -5.75 6.85
N ILE A 168 -15.41 -5.72 7.91
CA ILE A 168 -14.26 -4.83 8.01
C ILE A 168 -13.24 -5.16 6.91
N ASP A 169 -13.06 -6.43 6.59
CA ASP A 169 -12.17 -6.87 5.50
C ASP A 169 -12.61 -6.29 4.15
N GLU A 170 -13.91 -6.28 3.84
CA GLU A 170 -14.43 -5.63 2.62
C GLU A 170 -14.19 -4.12 2.59
N MET A 171 -14.25 -3.43 3.75
CA MET A 171 -13.91 -2.00 3.84
C MET A 171 -12.43 -1.75 3.55
N ILE A 172 -11.57 -2.61 4.09
CA ILE A 172 -10.12 -2.55 3.88
C ILE A 172 -9.79 -2.83 2.40
N ASP A 173 -10.39 -3.88 1.85
CA ASP A 173 -10.22 -4.32 0.46
C ASP A 173 -10.65 -3.27 -0.56
N GLN A 174 -11.78 -2.59 -0.33
CA GLN A 174 -12.22 -1.48 -1.17
C GLN A 174 -11.23 -0.31 -1.11
N THR A 175 -10.68 0.00 0.06
CA THR A 175 -9.70 1.08 0.24
C THR A 175 -8.40 0.76 -0.47
N LEU A 176 -7.86 -0.46 -0.25
CA LEU A 176 -6.60 -0.90 -0.85
C LEU A 176 -6.73 -1.11 -2.36
N GLY A 177 -7.85 -1.62 -2.84
CA GLY A 177 -8.10 -1.75 -4.27
C GLY A 177 -8.03 -0.38 -4.98
N ARG A 178 -8.64 0.66 -4.42
CA ARG A 178 -8.51 2.03 -4.95
C ARG A 178 -7.08 2.57 -4.90
N VAL A 179 -6.28 2.16 -3.91
CA VAL A 179 -4.86 2.52 -3.83
C VAL A 179 -4.05 1.79 -4.91
N LEU A 180 -4.33 0.51 -5.14
CA LEU A 180 -3.68 -0.31 -6.16
C LEU A 180 -4.04 0.14 -7.58
N ASP A 181 -5.25 0.62 -7.81
CA ASP A 181 -5.66 1.24 -9.09
C ASP A 181 -4.75 2.40 -9.49
N LEU A 182 -4.24 3.16 -8.53
CA LEU A 182 -3.31 4.25 -8.81
C LEU A 182 -2.02 3.75 -9.45
N PHE A 183 -1.66 2.47 -9.28
CA PHE A 183 -0.51 1.81 -9.90
C PHE A 183 -0.89 0.99 -11.13
N GLY A 184 -2.17 0.97 -11.53
CA GLY A 184 -2.67 0.08 -12.58
C GLY A 184 -2.70 -1.39 -12.17
N LEU A 185 -2.75 -1.67 -10.87
CA LEU A 185 -2.81 -3.02 -10.31
C LEU A 185 -4.24 -3.32 -9.89
N ASP A 186 -4.86 -4.34 -10.50
CA ASP A 186 -6.21 -4.76 -10.15
C ASP A 186 -6.20 -5.99 -9.25
N ALA A 187 -6.64 -5.83 -8.01
CA ALA A 187 -6.77 -6.92 -7.04
C ALA A 187 -8.16 -7.58 -7.07
N GLY A 188 -9.07 -7.15 -7.94
CA GLY A 188 -10.45 -7.64 -8.01
C GLY A 188 -11.31 -7.29 -6.79
N THR A 189 -10.86 -6.35 -5.96
CA THR A 189 -11.52 -5.99 -4.69
C THR A 189 -12.46 -4.80 -4.79
N VAL A 190 -12.34 -3.98 -5.84
CA VAL A 190 -13.05 -2.70 -5.94
C VAL A 190 -14.44 -2.91 -6.53
N LYS A 191 -15.48 -2.60 -5.75
CA LYS A 191 -16.83 -2.38 -6.28
C LYS A 191 -16.85 -1.00 -6.94
N ARG A 192 -16.89 -0.96 -8.27
CA ARG A 192 -16.89 0.26 -9.07
C ARG A 192 -18.24 0.98 -8.98
N TRP A 193 -18.21 2.31 -8.93
CA TRP A 193 -19.43 3.10 -8.84
C TRP A 193 -20.21 3.06 -10.15
N GLY A 194 -21.50 2.70 -10.11
CA GLY A 194 -22.37 2.69 -11.28
C GLY A 194 -22.21 1.46 -12.19
N GLU A 195 -21.27 0.57 -11.88
CA GLU A 195 -21.13 -0.70 -12.59
C GLU A 195 -21.88 -1.80 -11.83
N PRO A 196 -22.60 -2.70 -12.53
CA PRO A 196 -23.16 -3.88 -11.93
C PRO A 196 -22.04 -4.69 -11.26
N VAL A 197 -22.23 -5.07 -10.00
CA VAL A 197 -21.34 -6.07 -9.38
C VAL A 197 -21.56 -7.36 -10.18
N GLU A 198 -20.54 -7.84 -10.89
CA GLU A 198 -20.61 -9.15 -11.51
C GLU A 198 -20.95 -10.16 -10.42
N ALA A 199 -22.15 -10.74 -10.53
CA ALA A 199 -22.58 -11.77 -9.61
C ALA A 199 -21.73 -13.01 -9.88
N GLY A 200 -20.67 -13.20 -9.07
CA GLY A 200 -20.03 -14.50 -8.91
C GLY A 200 -21.12 -15.55 -8.73
N GLU A 201 -21.14 -16.51 -9.66
CA GLU A 201 -22.05 -17.65 -9.82
C GLU A 201 -23.28 -17.67 -8.90
N ARG A 202 -24.42 -17.18 -9.41
CA ARG A 202 -25.72 -17.55 -8.84
C ARG A 202 -25.89 -19.07 -9.01
N PRO A 203 -26.21 -19.84 -7.95
CA PRO A 203 -26.62 -21.23 -8.14
C PRO A 203 -27.82 -21.24 -9.09
N LEU A 204 -27.76 -22.07 -10.14
CA LEU A 204 -28.85 -22.28 -11.07
C LEU A 204 -30.14 -22.52 -10.28
N ARG A 205 -31.08 -21.57 -10.34
CA ARG A 205 -32.44 -21.81 -9.86
C ARG A 205 -32.98 -22.99 -10.68
N ALA A 206 -33.26 -24.11 -10.02
CA ALA A 206 -34.02 -25.19 -10.61
C ALA A 206 -35.33 -24.62 -11.15
N LYS A 207 -35.62 -24.90 -12.42
CA LYS A 207 -36.89 -24.53 -13.05
C LYS A 207 -38.03 -25.13 -12.20
N PRO A 208 -39.13 -24.41 -11.95
CA PRO A 208 -40.32 -25.03 -11.38
C PRO A 208 -40.77 -26.10 -12.37
N GLY A 209 -40.83 -27.35 -11.91
CA GLY A 209 -41.43 -28.43 -12.67
C GLY A 209 -42.87 -28.06 -12.99
N ARG A 210 -43.24 -28.15 -14.27
CA ARG A 210 -44.65 -28.21 -14.64
C ARG A 210 -45.13 -29.60 -14.27
N GLY A 211 -46.08 -29.67 -13.35
CA GLY A 211 -46.84 -30.85 -12.93
C GLY A 211 -48.06 -30.36 -12.20
#